data_AF-A0A8S1SDQ8-F1
#
_entry.id   AF-A0A8S1SDQ8-F1
#
_cell.length_a   1.000
_cell.length_b   1.000
_cell.length_c   1.000
_cell.angle_alpha   90.00
_cell.angle_beta   90.00
_cell.angle_gamma   90.00
#
_symmetry.space_group_name_H-M   'P 1'
#
loop_
_entity.id
_entity.type
_entity.pdbx_description
1 polymer ?
#
loop_
_entity_poly.entity_id
_entity_poly.type
_entity_poly.pdbx_seq_one_letter_code
_entity_poly.pdbx_strand_id
1 'polypeptide(L)'
;MSPYPIKLYHRWGNFILWGIVVDIGIIYASCNKCQRRTNIHGNIMTFVVINSFLASLAYCYLKPYNYQYDNYSKLNEYKQFHLVIGTAMMLIMIILSLFGYFVKYQLGNSEGNKNIIYYKKIHSVLGQITYLIGKVESFIGMFMSYRTEEWFTFIWITYMVVIIFRITFEWVIPILKSTKIDIISEDQQKLITYESLSENLLNKQWFIFQNQVYCLDQNFIHPGGQIIWKHIKNIEISQYFYGISQLPGTNILHYHSKYAQEQFNGHYYGTLCNQIPFPINQNTRWELKNSCKITETVSNFQFQHPEIEFEINLNKITPNHFVFKSITDKKVPTRLYTYIQCMQKPAVEYMQSLSDLYDKKENIRFTNNFKSTSLSFFIKYYDTPHGFSKYITKQNPEMIDLKGPYQTVFKDYLKEGQIILICGGTGILPFLDLLNYHLLMCYNELIKNPNLLKVQSMNRYITLFYSVKAEEELLGDSIFLKLRELQNHLKKQNFTLILRCRKQIEKCETTKNRFTREFIEKQYKCDTKQIFVCGPHILRNSIEKEFRDMENEIIYL
;
A
#
# COMPACT_ATOMS: atom_id res chain seq x y z
N MET A 1 -18.52 60.60 5.07
CA MET A 1 -17.15 60.10 5.26
C MET A 1 -16.37 60.27 3.97
N SER A 2 -15.11 60.69 4.03
CA SER A 2 -14.24 60.71 2.84
C SER A 2 -14.14 59.30 2.25
N PRO A 3 -14.26 59.08 0.93
CA PRO A 3 -14.12 57.76 0.29
C PRO A 3 -12.66 57.25 0.32
N TYR A 4 -11.74 58.01 0.90
CA TYR A 4 -10.31 57.72 0.97
C TYR A 4 -9.97 56.40 1.70
N PRO A 5 -10.54 56.08 2.88
CA PRO A 5 -10.23 54.83 3.60
C PRO A 5 -10.65 53.58 2.82
N ILE A 6 -11.79 53.61 2.14
CA ILE A 6 -12.32 52.49 1.36
C ILE A 6 -11.45 52.24 0.12
N LYS A 7 -11.03 53.32 -0.53
CA LYS A 7 -10.09 53.26 -1.66
C LYS A 7 -8.72 52.72 -1.23
N LEU A 8 -8.22 53.11 -0.07
CA LEU A 8 -6.99 52.54 0.50
C LEU A 8 -7.15 51.07 0.86
N TYR A 9 -8.27 50.69 1.49
CA TYR A 9 -8.56 49.29 1.84
C TYR A 9 -8.63 48.40 0.60
N HIS A 10 -9.33 48.82 -0.47
CA HIS A 10 -9.37 48.07 -1.72
C HIS A 10 -7.98 47.91 -2.35
N ARG A 11 -7.18 48.97 -2.39
CA ARG A 11 -5.86 48.95 -3.02
C ARG A 11 -4.85 48.13 -2.21
N TRP A 12 -4.60 48.54 -0.98
CA TRP A 12 -3.57 47.94 -0.13
C TRP A 12 -4.03 46.62 0.47
N GLY A 13 -5.30 46.47 0.80
CA GLY A 13 -5.85 45.21 1.30
C GLY A 13 -5.68 44.10 0.26
N ASN A 14 -6.13 44.32 -0.98
CA ASN A 14 -5.96 43.32 -2.03
C ASN A 14 -4.49 43.08 -2.37
N PHE A 15 -3.65 44.12 -2.43
CA PHE A 15 -2.21 43.94 -2.67
C PHE A 15 -1.51 43.14 -1.56
N ILE A 16 -1.80 43.40 -0.28
CA ILE A 16 -1.20 42.64 0.83
C ILE A 16 -1.71 41.20 0.81
N LEU A 17 -3.01 40.99 0.62
CA LEU A 17 -3.61 39.66 0.61
C LEU A 17 -3.08 38.81 -0.55
N TRP A 18 -3.22 39.30 -1.79
CA TRP A 18 -2.82 38.57 -2.99
C TRP A 18 -1.33 38.63 -3.26
N GLY A 19 -0.67 39.73 -2.90
CA GLY A 19 0.76 39.92 -3.13
C GLY A 19 1.65 39.23 -2.12
N ILE A 20 1.20 39.06 -0.88
CA ILE A 20 2.04 38.55 0.21
C ILE A 20 1.38 37.37 0.93
N VAL A 21 0.18 37.56 1.48
CA VAL A 21 -0.46 36.57 2.37
C VAL A 21 -0.73 35.24 1.67
N VAL A 22 -1.18 35.28 0.40
CA VAL A 22 -1.40 34.06 -0.40
C VAL A 22 -0.12 33.24 -0.54
N ASP A 23 1.03 33.87 -0.81
CA ASP A 23 2.30 33.15 -0.97
C ASP A 23 2.80 32.57 0.34
N ILE A 24 2.84 33.39 1.39
CA ILE A 24 3.23 32.93 2.74
C ILE A 24 2.32 31.78 3.17
N GLY A 25 1.01 31.91 2.91
CA GLY A 25 0.04 30.89 3.24
C GLY A 25 0.21 29.59 2.45
N ILE A 26 0.51 29.66 1.15
CA ILE A 26 0.82 28.48 0.34
C ILE A 26 2.12 27.83 0.79
N ILE A 27 3.17 28.60 1.07
CA ILE A 27 4.44 28.09 1.60
C ILE A 27 4.20 27.40 2.94
N TYR A 28 3.53 28.07 3.87
CA TYR A 28 3.21 27.51 5.18
C TYR A 28 2.35 26.25 5.07
N ALA A 29 1.34 26.25 4.20
CA ALA A 29 0.54 25.06 3.93
C ALA A 29 1.38 23.92 3.32
N SER A 30 2.36 24.23 2.47
CA SER A 30 3.23 23.24 1.82
C SER A 30 4.27 22.64 2.77
N CYS A 31 4.71 23.41 3.78
CA CYS A 31 5.55 22.93 4.86
C CYS A 31 4.80 21.99 5.82
N ASN A 32 3.47 22.07 5.89
CA ASN A 32 2.64 21.17 6.69
C ASN A 32 2.18 19.96 5.86
N LYS A 33 2.10 18.77 6.48
CA LYS A 33 1.68 17.53 5.79
C LYS A 33 0.16 17.28 5.96
N CYS A 34 -0.44 16.54 5.01
CA CYS A 34 -1.81 15.99 5.04
C CYS A 34 -2.95 16.99 5.38
N GLN A 35 -3.78 16.65 6.37
CA GLN A 35 -5.00 17.38 6.72
C GLN A 35 -4.72 18.81 7.20
N ARG A 36 -3.60 19.00 7.89
CA ARG A 36 -3.18 20.32 8.37
C ARG A 36 -2.94 21.25 7.18
N ARG A 37 -2.34 20.76 6.09
CA ARG A 37 -2.20 21.51 4.83
C ARG A 37 -3.55 21.91 4.26
N THR A 38 -4.50 20.98 4.11
CA THR A 38 -5.82 21.29 3.53
C THR A 38 -6.61 22.29 4.38
N ASN A 39 -6.50 22.21 5.71
CA ASN A 39 -7.15 23.14 6.62
C ASN A 39 -6.51 24.53 6.57
N ILE A 40 -5.18 24.61 6.65
CA ILE A 40 -4.44 25.87 6.54
C ILE A 40 -4.73 26.54 5.21
N HIS A 41 -4.61 25.80 4.10
CA HIS A 41 -4.89 26.32 2.77
C HIS A 41 -6.33 26.82 2.64
N GLY A 42 -7.31 26.01 3.06
CA GLY A 42 -8.72 26.38 3.02
C GLY A 42 -9.02 27.64 3.83
N ASN A 43 -8.48 27.74 5.05
CA ASN A 43 -8.70 28.90 5.93
C ASN A 43 -8.07 30.18 5.37
N ILE A 44 -6.83 30.11 4.88
CA ILE A 44 -6.13 31.26 4.30
C ILE A 44 -6.83 31.73 3.03
N MET A 45 -7.19 30.81 2.13
CA MET A 45 -7.88 31.17 0.90
C MET A 45 -9.27 31.76 1.18
N THR A 46 -10.02 31.19 2.13
CA THR A 46 -11.32 31.73 2.54
C THR A 46 -11.17 33.15 3.11
N PHE A 47 -10.18 33.38 3.96
CA PHE A 47 -9.88 34.71 4.49
C PHE A 47 -9.56 35.72 3.38
N VAL A 48 -8.71 35.34 2.42
CA VAL A 48 -8.34 36.18 1.28
C VAL A 48 -9.56 36.49 0.41
N VAL A 49 -10.36 35.48 0.07
CA VAL A 49 -11.55 35.61 -0.78
C VAL A 49 -12.58 36.53 -0.13
N ILE A 50 -12.91 36.31 1.15
CA ILE A 50 -13.90 37.13 1.88
C ILE A 50 -13.45 38.58 1.94
N ASN A 51 -12.20 38.85 2.31
CA ASN A 51 -11.71 40.22 2.40
C ASN A 51 -11.64 40.89 1.01
N SER A 52 -11.21 40.17 -0.02
CA SER A 52 -11.17 40.71 -1.39
C SER A 52 -12.56 41.03 -1.91
N PHE A 53 -13.54 40.18 -1.58
CA PHE A 53 -14.95 40.39 -1.90
C PHE A 53 -15.50 41.62 -1.17
N LEU A 54 -15.31 41.72 0.14
CA LEU A 54 -15.76 42.86 0.95
C LEU A 54 -15.11 44.17 0.49
N ALA A 55 -13.82 44.15 0.17
CA ALA A 55 -13.09 45.32 -0.33
C ALA A 55 -13.62 45.79 -1.69
N SER A 56 -13.93 44.86 -2.59
CA SER A 56 -14.54 45.16 -3.89
C SER A 56 -15.99 45.64 -3.75
N LEU A 57 -16.80 44.98 -2.91
CA LEU A 57 -18.19 45.36 -2.65
C LEU A 57 -18.27 46.75 -2.01
N ALA A 58 -17.45 47.03 -0.99
CA ALA A 58 -17.39 48.34 -0.36
C ALA A 58 -16.97 49.42 -1.36
N TYR A 59 -16.00 49.13 -2.23
CA TYR A 59 -15.57 50.06 -3.27
C TYR A 59 -16.67 50.35 -4.31
N CYS A 60 -17.49 49.36 -4.66
CA CYS A 60 -18.62 49.50 -5.57
C CYS A 60 -19.84 50.19 -4.93
N TYR A 61 -20.18 49.87 -3.68
CA TYR A 61 -21.44 50.27 -3.04
C TYR A 61 -21.37 51.60 -2.27
N LEU A 62 -20.22 51.92 -1.65
CA LEU A 62 -20.09 53.07 -0.76
C LEU A 62 -19.58 54.34 -1.46
N LYS A 63 -19.55 54.35 -2.80
CA LYS A 63 -19.18 55.52 -3.59
C LYS A 63 -20.43 56.35 -3.97
N PRO A 64 -20.48 57.65 -3.63
CA PRO A 64 -21.51 58.57 -4.12
C PRO A 64 -21.18 59.20 -5.50
N TYR A 65 -20.11 58.78 -6.18
CA TYR A 65 -19.74 59.30 -7.50
C TYR A 65 -20.16 58.31 -8.59
N ASN A 66 -20.99 58.80 -9.52
CA ASN A 66 -21.36 58.26 -10.83
C ASN A 66 -20.28 57.43 -11.56
N TYR A 67 -19.92 56.26 -11.06
CA TYR A 67 -19.60 55.12 -11.91
C TYR A 67 -20.94 54.56 -12.40
N GLN A 68 -21.70 55.40 -13.10
CA GLN A 68 -22.69 54.84 -14.01
C GLN A 68 -21.88 53.99 -14.98
N TYR A 69 -22.22 52.71 -15.07
CA TYR A 69 -21.71 51.81 -16.10
C TYR A 69 -21.77 52.44 -17.51
N ASP A 70 -22.63 53.44 -17.69
CA ASP A 70 -22.79 54.33 -18.85
C ASP A 70 -21.51 55.03 -19.33
N ASN A 71 -20.43 55.10 -18.52
CA ASN A 71 -19.13 55.68 -18.93
C ASN A 71 -17.98 54.66 -19.01
N TYR A 72 -18.26 53.35 -19.05
CA TYR A 72 -17.21 52.31 -19.18
C TYR A 72 -16.27 52.60 -20.35
N SER A 73 -16.81 53.02 -21.50
CA SER A 73 -16.06 53.39 -22.71
C SER A 73 -15.08 54.55 -22.53
N LYS A 74 -15.23 55.36 -21.48
CA LYS A 74 -14.33 56.50 -21.17
C LYS A 74 -13.21 56.15 -20.20
N LEU A 75 -13.20 54.94 -19.65
CA LEU A 75 -12.09 54.45 -18.83
C LEU A 75 -10.90 54.11 -19.72
N ASN A 76 -9.66 54.28 -19.22
CA ASN A 76 -8.51 53.76 -19.95
C ASN A 76 -8.56 52.22 -19.98
N GLU A 77 -7.88 51.64 -20.95
CA GLU A 77 -7.85 50.20 -21.19
C GLU A 77 -7.42 49.40 -19.95
N TYR A 78 -6.45 49.89 -19.17
CA TYR A 78 -6.01 49.23 -17.94
C TYR A 78 -7.09 49.18 -16.85
N LYS A 79 -7.90 50.23 -16.71
CA LYS A 79 -9.02 50.28 -15.75
C LYS A 79 -10.17 49.39 -16.19
N GLN A 80 -10.48 49.39 -17.49
CA GLN A 80 -11.48 48.50 -18.08
C GLN A 80 -11.09 47.03 -17.87
N PHE A 81 -9.84 46.69 -18.16
CA PHE A 81 -9.28 45.36 -17.96
C PHE A 81 -9.35 44.94 -16.49
N HIS A 82 -8.83 45.77 -15.58
CA HIS A 82 -8.82 45.47 -14.14
C HIS A 82 -10.23 45.27 -13.57
N LEU A 83 -11.20 46.06 -14.02
CA LEU A 83 -12.60 45.90 -13.59
C LEU A 83 -13.20 44.57 -14.07
N VAL A 84 -13.05 44.24 -15.36
CA VAL A 84 -13.64 43.04 -15.95
C VAL A 84 -12.97 41.78 -15.41
N ILE A 85 -11.64 41.72 -15.47
CA ILE A 85 -10.86 40.56 -15.01
C ILE A 85 -10.96 40.42 -13.49
N GLY A 86 -10.87 41.51 -12.72
CA GLY A 86 -11.05 41.47 -11.27
C GLY A 86 -12.41 40.93 -10.85
N THR A 87 -13.49 41.32 -11.54
CA THR A 87 -14.85 40.82 -11.27
C THR A 87 -14.99 39.34 -11.63
N ALA A 88 -14.51 38.94 -12.81
CA ALA A 88 -14.53 37.54 -13.24
C ALA A 88 -13.70 36.65 -12.31
N MET A 89 -12.52 37.13 -11.89
CA MET A 89 -11.65 36.44 -10.94
C MET A 89 -12.32 36.25 -9.58
N MET A 90 -13.04 37.27 -9.07
CA MET A 90 -13.77 37.15 -7.80
C MET A 90 -14.81 36.03 -7.85
N LEU A 91 -15.57 35.93 -8.95
CA LEU A 91 -16.56 34.85 -9.13
C LEU A 91 -15.87 33.48 -9.19
N ILE A 92 -14.79 33.35 -9.96
CA ILE A 92 -14.01 32.11 -10.06
C ILE A 92 -13.46 31.71 -8.69
N MET A 93 -12.95 32.67 -7.92
CA MET A 93 -12.43 32.43 -6.58
C MET A 93 -13.50 31.90 -5.62
N ILE A 94 -14.71 32.48 -5.62
CA ILE A 94 -15.82 31.99 -4.79
C ILE A 94 -16.17 30.56 -5.17
N ILE A 95 -16.30 30.28 -6.48
CA ILE A 95 -16.59 28.93 -6.99
C ILE A 95 -15.47 27.95 -6.59
N LEU A 96 -14.20 28.35 -6.72
CA LEU A 96 -13.06 27.52 -6.35
C LEU A 96 -13.00 27.26 -4.85
N SER A 97 -13.31 28.24 -4.01
CA SER A 97 -13.39 28.04 -2.56
C SER A 97 -14.48 27.03 -2.21
N LEU A 98 -15.69 27.17 -2.76
CA LEU A 98 -16.78 26.21 -2.56
C LEU A 98 -16.41 24.81 -3.07
N PHE A 99 -15.79 24.73 -4.25
CA PHE A 99 -15.29 23.48 -4.81
C PHE A 99 -14.19 22.85 -3.92
N GLY A 100 -13.31 23.66 -3.33
CA GLY A 100 -12.32 23.21 -2.36
C GLY A 100 -12.94 22.61 -1.10
N TYR A 101 -14.00 23.24 -0.57
CA TYR A 101 -14.77 22.67 0.54
C TYR A 101 -15.46 21.35 0.16
N PHE A 102 -16.02 21.26 -1.04
CA PHE A 102 -16.58 20.01 -1.57
C PHE A 102 -15.51 18.91 -1.67
N VAL A 103 -14.33 19.20 -2.22
CA VAL A 103 -13.20 18.25 -2.29
C VAL A 103 -12.77 17.83 -0.88
N LYS A 104 -12.68 18.76 0.07
CA LYS A 104 -12.35 18.47 1.47
C LYS A 104 -13.38 17.55 2.12
N TYR A 105 -14.66 17.82 1.92
CA TYR A 105 -15.77 16.98 2.40
C TYR A 105 -15.68 15.57 1.84
N GLN A 106 -15.49 15.44 0.52
CA GLN A 106 -15.35 14.14 -0.16
C GLN A 106 -14.10 13.36 0.30
N LEU A 107 -12.99 14.03 0.63
CA LEU A 107 -11.80 13.39 1.20
C LEU A 107 -12.05 12.85 2.62
N GLY A 108 -12.86 13.56 3.41
CA GLY A 108 -13.24 13.17 4.76
C GLY A 108 -14.35 12.11 4.83
N ASN A 109 -15.15 11.98 3.77
CA ASN A 109 -16.21 10.98 3.71
C ASN A 109 -15.64 9.58 3.41
N SER A 110 -16.02 8.58 4.21
CA SER A 110 -15.57 7.19 4.09
C SER A 110 -16.13 6.49 2.84
N GLU A 111 -17.26 6.97 2.30
CA GLU A 111 -17.86 6.51 1.05
C GLU A 111 -17.38 7.30 -0.18
N GLY A 112 -16.30 8.08 -0.03
CA GLY A 112 -15.81 9.02 -1.04
C GLY A 112 -15.66 8.42 -2.43
N ASN A 113 -15.98 9.23 -3.44
CA ASN A 113 -15.92 8.83 -4.85
C ASN A 113 -14.47 8.62 -5.32
N LYS A 114 -14.21 7.56 -6.10
CA LYS A 114 -12.93 7.30 -6.78
C LYS A 114 -12.42 8.51 -7.59
N ASN A 115 -13.34 9.36 -8.06
CA ASN A 115 -13.04 10.60 -8.79
C ASN A 115 -12.43 11.71 -7.91
N ILE A 116 -12.30 11.52 -6.59
CA ILE A 116 -11.76 12.55 -5.70
C ILE A 116 -10.33 12.97 -6.07
N ILE A 117 -9.51 12.05 -6.56
CA ILE A 117 -8.15 12.34 -7.04
C ILE A 117 -8.21 13.30 -8.24
N TYR A 118 -9.17 13.08 -9.15
CA TYR A 118 -9.37 13.92 -10.31
C TYR A 118 -9.88 15.32 -9.92
N TYR A 119 -10.86 15.40 -9.02
CA TYR A 119 -11.36 16.69 -8.52
C TYR A 119 -10.28 17.51 -7.80
N LYS A 120 -9.45 16.85 -6.99
CA LYS A 120 -8.29 17.49 -6.36
C LYS A 120 -7.30 18.04 -7.38
N LYS A 121 -7.05 17.31 -8.47
CA LYS A 121 -6.17 17.77 -9.56
C LYS A 121 -6.77 18.96 -10.29
N ILE A 122 -8.06 18.94 -10.64
CA ILE A 122 -8.75 20.08 -11.25
C ILE A 122 -8.67 21.30 -10.34
N HIS A 123 -9.04 21.16 -9.06
CA HIS A 123 -9.00 22.26 -8.10
C HIS A 123 -7.59 22.86 -8.00
N SER A 124 -6.56 22.00 -7.95
CA SER A 124 -5.17 22.45 -7.93
C SER A 124 -4.78 23.22 -9.20
N VAL A 125 -5.15 22.74 -10.39
CA VAL A 125 -4.82 23.40 -11.67
C VAL A 125 -5.53 24.75 -11.78
N LEU A 126 -6.83 24.79 -11.52
CA LEU A 126 -7.61 26.03 -11.55
C LEU A 126 -7.13 27.03 -10.49
N GLY A 127 -6.72 26.55 -9.31
CA GLY A 127 -6.11 27.36 -8.27
C GLY A 127 -4.80 28.02 -8.72
N GLN A 128 -3.92 27.29 -9.43
CA GLN A 128 -2.68 27.87 -9.96
C GLN A 128 -2.95 28.91 -11.07
N ILE A 129 -3.93 28.65 -11.95
CA ILE A 129 -4.34 29.64 -12.97
C ILE A 129 -4.88 30.90 -12.30
N THR A 130 -5.76 30.76 -11.32
CA THR A 130 -6.36 31.88 -10.57
C THR A 130 -5.29 32.66 -9.82
N TYR A 131 -4.31 31.97 -9.23
CA TYR A 131 -3.15 32.60 -8.61
C TYR A 131 -2.38 33.48 -9.61
N LEU A 132 -2.05 32.96 -10.80
CA LEU A 132 -1.28 33.72 -11.80
C LEU A 132 -2.05 34.97 -12.25
N ILE A 133 -3.34 34.83 -12.52
CA ILE A 133 -4.21 35.96 -12.89
C ILE A 133 -4.26 36.98 -11.75
N GLY A 134 -4.47 36.54 -10.50
CA GLY A 134 -4.49 37.41 -9.33
C GLY A 134 -3.19 38.16 -9.10
N LYS A 135 -2.04 37.56 -9.45
CA LYS A 135 -0.76 38.24 -9.43
C LYS A 135 -0.64 39.33 -10.50
N VAL A 136 -1.11 39.08 -11.71
CA VAL A 136 -1.14 40.08 -12.77
C VAL A 136 -2.08 41.23 -12.41
N GLU A 137 -3.27 40.92 -11.89
CA GLU A 137 -4.26 41.91 -11.44
C GLU A 137 -3.74 42.79 -10.30
N SER A 138 -3.08 42.19 -9.31
CA SER A 138 -2.46 42.94 -8.21
C SER A 138 -1.38 43.90 -8.71
N PHE A 139 -0.58 43.47 -9.70
CA PHE A 139 0.42 44.31 -10.34
C PHE A 139 -0.22 45.48 -11.10
N ILE A 140 -1.21 45.22 -11.94
CA ILE A 140 -1.91 46.25 -12.72
C ILE A 140 -2.57 47.28 -11.79
N GLY A 141 -3.24 46.82 -10.73
CA GLY A 141 -3.87 47.68 -9.72
C GLY A 141 -2.90 48.64 -9.03
N MET A 142 -1.71 48.14 -8.66
CA MET A 142 -0.66 48.97 -8.06
C MET A 142 0.00 49.90 -9.06
N PHE A 143 0.29 49.42 -10.28
CA PHE A 143 0.86 50.22 -11.36
C PHE A 143 -0.03 51.42 -11.70
N MET A 144 -1.34 51.21 -11.85
CA MET A 144 -2.30 52.30 -12.09
C MET A 144 -2.35 53.32 -10.95
N SER A 145 -2.03 52.91 -9.71
CA SER A 145 -2.17 53.75 -8.53
C SER A 145 -0.90 54.54 -8.22
N TYR A 146 0.28 54.03 -8.58
CA TYR A 146 1.56 54.51 -8.05
C TYR A 146 2.71 54.57 -9.06
N ARG A 147 2.47 54.41 -10.38
CA ARG A 147 3.56 54.43 -11.39
C ARG A 147 4.51 55.63 -11.29
N THR A 148 4.01 56.79 -10.87
CA THR A 148 4.78 58.03 -10.77
C THR A 148 5.49 58.21 -9.42
N GLU A 149 5.25 57.31 -8.47
CA GLU A 149 5.87 57.37 -7.14
C GLU A 149 7.23 56.68 -7.14
N GLU A 150 8.23 57.31 -6.54
CA GLU A 150 9.61 56.77 -6.46
C GLU A 150 9.66 55.42 -5.72
N TRP A 151 8.77 55.21 -4.75
CA TRP A 151 8.73 53.97 -3.95
C TRP A 151 8.06 52.78 -4.65
N PHE A 152 7.46 52.98 -5.84
CA PHE A 152 6.83 51.90 -6.59
C PHE A 152 7.81 50.79 -6.96
N THR A 153 9.04 51.15 -7.31
CA THR A 153 10.12 50.19 -7.64
C THR A 153 10.43 49.27 -6.47
N PHE A 154 10.48 49.78 -5.24
CA PHE A 154 10.75 48.96 -4.05
C PHE A 154 9.64 47.93 -3.81
N ILE A 155 8.38 48.33 -3.96
CA ILE A 155 7.25 47.41 -3.81
C ILE A 155 7.30 46.31 -4.85
N TRP A 156 7.65 46.66 -6.08
CA TRP A 156 7.77 45.68 -7.15
C TRP A 156 8.90 44.69 -6.90
N ILE A 157 10.05 45.16 -6.41
CA ILE A 157 11.16 44.28 -6.03
C ILE A 157 10.71 43.32 -4.92
N THR A 158 10.07 43.83 -3.85
CA THR A 158 9.54 43.00 -2.76
C THR A 158 8.57 41.95 -3.31
N TYR A 159 7.66 42.35 -4.19
CA TYR A 159 6.69 41.46 -4.81
C TYR A 159 7.34 40.32 -5.61
N MET A 160 8.36 40.64 -6.41
CA MET A 160 9.12 39.64 -7.16
C MET A 160 9.92 38.70 -6.25
N VAL A 161 10.53 39.23 -5.19
CA VAL A 161 11.24 38.42 -4.19
C VAL A 161 10.31 37.40 -3.55
N VAL A 162 9.09 37.79 -3.18
CA VAL A 162 8.10 36.86 -2.59
C VAL A 162 7.71 35.75 -3.59
N ILE A 163 7.50 36.09 -4.87
CA ILE A 163 7.19 35.09 -5.91
C ILE A 163 8.36 34.11 -6.11
N ILE A 164 9.59 34.63 -6.23
CA ILE A 164 10.80 33.81 -6.37
C ILE A 164 10.99 32.89 -5.16
N PHE A 165 10.77 33.44 -3.96
CA PHE A 165 10.84 32.68 -2.72
C PHE A 165 9.82 31.54 -2.70
N ARG A 166 8.57 31.80 -3.14
CA ARG A 166 7.56 30.74 -3.30
C ARG A 166 8.00 29.66 -4.28
N ILE A 167 8.46 30.04 -5.48
CA ILE A 167 8.91 29.07 -6.49
C ILE A 167 10.04 28.21 -5.92
N THR A 168 10.99 28.83 -5.21
CA THR A 168 12.11 28.13 -4.57
C THR A 168 11.61 27.13 -3.52
N PHE A 169 10.69 27.52 -2.64
CA PHE A 169 10.18 26.66 -1.57
C PHE A 169 9.27 25.52 -2.06
N GLU A 170 8.45 25.76 -3.09
CA GLU A 170 7.48 24.78 -3.57
C GLU A 170 8.10 23.81 -4.60
N TRP A 171 9.09 24.26 -5.38
CA TRP A 171 9.66 23.47 -6.48
C TRP A 171 11.09 23.01 -6.19
N VAL A 172 11.95 23.90 -5.71
CA VAL A 172 13.39 23.61 -5.58
C VAL A 172 13.68 22.84 -4.28
N ILE A 173 13.15 23.28 -3.14
CA ILE A 173 13.42 22.64 -1.84
C ILE A 173 12.94 21.19 -1.79
N PRO A 174 11.76 20.79 -2.29
CA PRO A 174 11.35 19.40 -2.27
C PRO A 174 12.22 18.50 -3.15
N ILE A 175 12.80 19.04 -4.23
CA ILE A 175 13.78 18.34 -5.09
C ILE A 175 15.11 18.17 -4.35
N LEU A 176 15.57 19.21 -3.65
CA LEU A 176 16.84 19.20 -2.91
C LEU A 176 16.78 18.42 -1.60
N LYS A 177 15.62 18.40 -0.92
CA LYS A 177 15.34 17.50 0.19
C LYS A 177 15.08 16.10 -0.37
N SER A 178 16.12 15.47 -0.93
CA SER A 178 16.20 14.01 -0.95
C SER A 178 16.28 13.59 0.51
N THR A 179 15.13 13.23 1.08
CA THR A 179 14.97 12.98 2.51
C THR A 179 15.89 11.84 2.92
N LYS A 180 16.82 12.15 3.84
CA LYS A 180 17.36 11.13 4.74
C LYS A 180 16.16 10.60 5.50
N ILE A 181 15.87 9.32 5.31
CA ILE A 181 14.87 8.62 6.10
C ILE A 181 15.47 8.55 7.49
N ASP A 182 14.88 9.25 8.46
CA ASP A 182 15.24 9.06 9.86
C ASP A 182 14.95 7.59 10.18
N ILE A 183 16.03 6.84 10.38
CA ILE A 183 15.97 5.44 10.78
C ILE A 183 15.50 5.49 12.24
N ILE A 184 14.33 4.89 12.52
CA ILE A 184 13.83 4.72 13.89
C ILE A 184 14.96 4.08 14.70
N SER A 185 15.45 4.77 15.72
CA SER A 185 16.55 4.28 16.56
C SER A 185 16.15 2.98 17.24
N GLU A 186 17.08 2.02 17.35
CA GLU A 186 16.83 0.71 17.97
C GLU A 186 16.23 0.83 19.39
N ASP A 187 16.60 1.87 20.14
CA ASP A 187 16.08 2.18 21.48
C ASP A 187 14.56 2.47 21.54
N GLN A 188 13.90 2.71 20.40
CA GLN A 188 12.46 2.97 20.32
C GLN A 188 11.63 1.74 19.92
N GLN A 189 12.25 0.59 19.64
CA GLN A 189 11.52 -0.58 19.14
C GLN A 189 10.81 -1.34 20.27
N LYS A 190 9.55 -0.97 20.52
CA LYS A 190 8.65 -1.80 21.33
C LYS A 190 8.31 -3.07 20.55
N LEU A 191 8.82 -4.21 21.01
CA LEU A 191 8.42 -5.51 20.48
C LEU A 191 6.98 -5.83 20.92
N ILE A 192 6.16 -6.24 19.97
CA ILE A 192 4.74 -6.52 20.17
C ILE A 192 4.34 -7.85 19.55
N THR A 193 3.34 -8.49 20.13
CA THR A 193 2.70 -9.68 19.56
C THR A 193 1.36 -9.31 18.94
N TYR A 194 0.85 -10.14 18.04
CA TYR A 194 -0.46 -9.91 17.44
C TYR A 194 -1.60 -9.96 18.47
N GLU A 195 -1.51 -10.85 19.46
CA GLU A 195 -2.48 -10.92 20.56
C GLU A 195 -2.55 -9.57 21.28
N SER A 196 -1.37 -9.00 21.59
CA SER A 196 -1.28 -7.68 22.23
C SER A 196 -1.80 -6.54 21.34
N LEU A 197 -1.77 -6.67 20.01
CA LEU A 197 -2.35 -5.68 19.11
C LEU A 197 -3.86 -5.66 19.21
N SER A 198 -4.48 -6.84 19.16
CA SER A 198 -5.93 -6.99 19.22
C SER A 198 -6.51 -6.43 20.52
N GLU A 199 -5.82 -6.64 21.64
CA GLU A 199 -6.23 -6.14 22.95
C GLU A 199 -5.97 -4.63 23.10
N ASN A 200 -4.76 -4.16 22.79
CA ASN A 200 -4.35 -2.78 23.10
C ASN A 200 -4.86 -1.75 22.08
N LEU A 201 -5.18 -2.18 20.85
CA LEU A 201 -5.56 -1.29 19.75
C LEU A 201 -6.98 -1.56 19.24
N LEU A 202 -7.83 -2.27 19.99
CA LEU A 202 -9.20 -2.65 19.58
C LEU A 202 -10.02 -1.45 19.04
N ASN A 203 -9.87 -0.28 19.67
CA ASN A 203 -10.62 0.95 19.34
C ASN A 203 -9.80 1.97 18.52
N LYS A 204 -8.61 1.58 18.04
CA LYS A 204 -7.72 2.45 17.27
C LYS A 204 -7.62 2.00 15.82
N GLN A 205 -7.30 2.93 14.94
CA GLN A 205 -7.03 2.62 13.54
C GLN A 205 -5.56 2.28 13.40
N TRP A 206 -5.25 1.03 13.07
CA TRP A 206 -3.87 0.59 12.88
C TRP A 206 -3.72 -0.24 11.62
N PHE A 207 -2.49 -0.38 11.15
CA PHE A 207 -2.13 -1.27 10.06
C PHE A 207 -0.68 -1.75 10.26
N ILE A 208 -0.31 -2.82 9.56
CA ILE A 208 1.05 -3.34 9.55
C ILE A 208 1.68 -3.03 8.21
N PHE A 209 2.91 -2.56 8.22
CA PHE A 209 3.74 -2.44 7.03
C PHE A 209 5.14 -2.93 7.38
N GLN A 210 5.60 -4.00 6.72
CA GLN A 210 6.94 -4.56 6.94
C GLN A 210 7.23 -4.90 8.42
N ASN A 211 6.28 -5.57 9.08
CA ASN A 211 6.26 -5.88 10.52
C ASN A 211 6.25 -4.67 11.45
N GLN A 212 6.28 -3.44 10.94
CA GLN A 212 6.09 -2.24 11.74
C GLN A 212 4.59 -1.97 11.86
N VAL A 213 4.14 -1.75 13.09
CA VAL A 213 2.77 -1.38 13.39
C VAL A 213 2.70 0.12 13.50
N TYR A 214 1.73 0.67 12.78
CA TYR A 214 1.41 2.08 12.80
C TYR A 214 0.03 2.25 13.40
N CYS A 215 -0.05 3.05 14.47
CA CYS A 215 -1.30 3.39 15.13
C CYS A 215 -1.63 4.84 14.81
N LEU A 216 -2.65 5.03 13.99
CA LEU A 216 -3.11 6.35 13.59
C LEU A 216 -4.15 6.88 14.57
N ASP A 217 -4.12 8.20 14.79
CA ASP A 217 -5.19 8.89 15.49
C ASP A 217 -6.48 8.76 14.67
N GLN A 218 -7.64 8.68 15.36
CA GLN A 218 -8.96 8.60 14.71
C GLN A 218 -9.24 9.74 13.71
N ASN A 219 -8.51 10.84 13.83
CA ASN A 219 -8.62 12.02 12.98
C ASN A 219 -7.71 11.98 11.74
N PHE A 220 -6.87 10.95 11.56
CA PHE A 220 -5.95 10.91 10.43
C PHE A 220 -6.71 10.83 9.11
N ILE A 221 -6.50 11.80 8.21
CA ILE A 221 -7.06 11.81 6.86
C ILE A 221 -6.03 11.39 5.83
N HIS A 222 -6.28 10.25 5.16
CA HIS A 222 -5.44 9.79 4.06
C HIS A 222 -5.47 10.81 2.90
N PRO A 223 -4.31 11.19 2.32
CA PRO A 223 -4.27 12.12 1.19
C PRO A 223 -5.06 11.68 -0.06
N GLY A 224 -5.32 10.38 -0.18
CA GLY A 224 -6.14 9.74 -1.22
C GLY A 224 -7.60 9.48 -0.82
N GLY A 225 -8.04 9.92 0.36
CA GLY A 225 -9.41 9.79 0.85
C GLY A 225 -9.60 8.69 1.90
N GLN A 226 -10.60 8.87 2.77
CA GLN A 226 -10.93 7.94 3.87
C GLN A 226 -11.38 6.55 3.41
N ILE A 227 -11.83 6.41 2.16
CA ILE A 227 -12.19 5.10 1.59
C ILE A 227 -11.04 4.11 1.66
N ILE A 228 -9.78 4.57 1.51
CA ILE A 228 -8.60 3.72 1.60
C ILE A 228 -8.51 3.09 3.00
N TRP A 229 -8.77 3.87 4.05
CA TRP A 229 -8.73 3.38 5.44
C TRP A 229 -9.74 2.28 5.73
N LYS A 230 -10.94 2.35 5.13
CA LYS A 230 -11.94 1.30 5.28
C LYS A 230 -11.40 -0.07 4.87
N HIS A 231 -10.50 -0.10 3.88
CA HIS A 231 -9.97 -1.32 3.29
C HIS A 231 -8.59 -1.74 3.82
N ILE A 232 -7.84 -0.84 4.49
CA ILE A 232 -6.48 -1.14 4.99
C ILE A 232 -6.34 -1.18 6.51
N LYS A 233 -7.42 -0.91 7.25
CA LYS A 233 -7.42 -1.05 8.70
C LYS A 233 -7.19 -2.51 9.11
N ASN A 234 -6.40 -2.71 10.16
CA ASN A 234 -6.14 -3.98 10.82
C ASN A 234 -5.53 -5.08 9.93
N ILE A 235 -4.86 -4.70 8.84
CA ILE A 235 -4.22 -5.65 7.93
C ILE A 235 -2.78 -5.25 7.60
N GLU A 236 -2.03 -6.20 7.03
CA GLU A 236 -0.73 -5.94 6.42
C GLU A 236 -0.93 -5.30 5.04
N ILE A 237 -0.28 -4.16 4.79
CA ILE A 237 -0.55 -3.32 3.62
C ILE A 237 0.52 -3.36 2.54
N SER A 238 1.62 -4.12 2.68
CA SER A 238 2.74 -4.10 1.73
C SER A 238 2.29 -4.40 0.30
N GLN A 239 1.36 -5.35 0.12
CA GLN A 239 0.83 -5.68 -1.21
C GLN A 239 0.12 -4.50 -1.88
N TYR A 240 -0.55 -3.64 -1.10
CA TYR A 240 -1.24 -2.45 -1.59
C TYR A 240 -0.31 -1.24 -1.67
N PHE A 241 0.66 -1.13 -0.76
CA PHE A 241 1.62 -0.05 -0.71
C PHE A 241 2.52 -0.05 -1.97
N TYR A 242 2.96 -1.24 -2.38
CA TYR A 242 3.80 -1.44 -3.57
C TYR A 242 3.03 -1.61 -4.88
N GLY A 243 1.69 -1.44 -4.87
CA GLY A 243 0.84 -1.59 -6.05
C GLY A 243 0.98 -2.96 -6.71
N ILE A 244 1.03 -4.00 -5.87
CA ILE A 244 1.04 -5.42 -6.30
C ILE A 244 -0.39 -5.91 -6.39
N SER A 245 -1.23 -5.50 -5.44
CA SER A 245 -2.67 -5.71 -5.48
C SER A 245 -3.44 -4.39 -5.50
N GLN A 246 -4.63 -4.44 -6.11
CA GLN A 246 -5.66 -3.43 -5.91
C GLN A 246 -6.18 -3.51 -4.47
N LEU A 247 -6.62 -2.36 -3.93
CA LEU A 247 -7.37 -2.38 -2.67
C LEU A 247 -8.68 -3.15 -2.88
N PRO A 248 -9.09 -4.02 -1.92
CA PRO A 248 -10.36 -4.73 -1.97
C PRO A 248 -11.53 -3.78 -2.30
N GLY A 249 -12.48 -4.22 -3.13
CA GLY A 249 -13.61 -3.39 -3.58
C GLY A 249 -13.27 -2.24 -4.53
N THR A 250 -11.99 -2.05 -4.88
CA THR A 250 -11.54 -0.98 -5.78
C THR A 250 -10.86 -1.55 -7.02
N ASN A 251 -10.86 -0.76 -8.10
CA ASN A 251 -10.07 -1.08 -9.30
C ASN A 251 -8.76 -0.26 -9.32
N ILE A 252 -8.34 0.26 -8.16
CA ILE A 252 -7.24 1.22 -8.08
C ILE A 252 -6.00 0.48 -7.60
N LEU A 253 -4.98 0.45 -8.47
CA LEU A 253 -3.62 0.10 -8.09
C LEU A 253 -2.98 1.33 -7.45
N HIS A 254 -2.62 1.21 -6.18
CA HIS A 254 -1.96 2.29 -5.45
C HIS A 254 -0.46 2.06 -5.44
N TYR A 255 0.30 3.01 -6.01
CA TYR A 255 1.76 3.05 -5.85
C TYR A 255 2.10 4.19 -4.91
N HIS A 256 2.64 3.85 -3.74
CA HIS A 256 3.04 4.84 -2.77
C HIS A 256 4.51 5.22 -2.96
N SER A 257 4.80 6.51 -2.85
CA SER A 257 6.16 7.03 -2.86
C SER A 257 6.81 6.85 -1.48
N LYS A 258 8.14 7.01 -1.39
CA LYS A 258 8.84 7.05 -0.11
C LYS A 258 8.27 8.11 0.86
N TYR A 259 7.77 9.22 0.32
CA TYR A 259 7.12 10.26 1.11
C TYR A 259 5.84 9.78 1.82
N ALA A 260 5.14 8.78 1.27
CA ALA A 260 4.00 8.19 1.96
C ALA A 260 4.46 7.43 3.21
N GLN A 261 5.54 6.65 3.12
CA GLN A 261 6.11 5.93 4.27
C GLN A 261 6.49 6.90 5.41
N GLU A 262 7.12 8.03 5.08
CA GLU A 262 7.46 9.07 6.06
C GLU A 262 6.23 9.65 6.79
N GLN A 263 5.05 9.63 6.18
CA GLN A 263 3.84 10.17 6.82
C GLN A 263 3.38 9.33 8.00
N PHE A 264 3.63 8.01 7.96
CA PHE A 264 3.22 7.13 9.05
C PHE A 264 4.34 6.91 10.07
N ASN A 265 5.60 7.24 9.76
CA ASN A 265 6.71 7.09 10.72
C ASN A 265 6.48 7.83 12.06
N GLY A 266 5.79 8.98 12.04
CA GLY A 266 5.38 9.68 13.26
C GLY A 266 4.27 9.01 14.08
N HIS A 267 3.70 7.92 13.55
CA HIS A 267 2.63 7.11 14.15
C HIS A 267 3.09 5.68 14.45
N TYR A 268 4.41 5.44 14.48
CA TYR A 268 4.97 4.15 14.83
C TYR A 268 4.56 3.74 16.25
N TYR A 269 4.05 2.52 16.39
CA TYR A 269 3.60 1.97 17.68
C TYR A 269 4.54 0.87 18.20
N GLY A 270 5.08 0.04 17.31
CA GLY A 270 5.94 -1.07 17.67
C GLY A 270 6.29 -1.96 16.48
N THR A 271 7.15 -2.96 16.70
CA THR A 271 7.54 -3.95 15.70
C THR A 271 7.03 -5.32 16.11
N LEU A 272 6.36 -6.02 15.20
CA LEU A 272 5.94 -7.41 15.39
C LEU A 272 7.15 -8.30 15.60
N CYS A 273 7.13 -9.08 16.68
CA CYS A 273 8.24 -9.95 17.03
C CYS A 273 8.44 -11.03 15.95
N ASN A 274 9.56 -10.95 15.21
CA ASN A 274 9.93 -11.88 14.15
C ASN A 274 10.16 -13.28 14.72
N GLN A 275 9.28 -14.24 14.40
CA GLN A 275 9.38 -15.60 14.92
C GLN A 275 10.46 -16.45 14.21
N ILE A 276 10.98 -16.00 13.07
CA ILE A 276 12.22 -16.53 12.51
C ILE A 276 13.35 -15.66 13.06
N PRO A 277 14.33 -16.23 13.78
CA PRO A 277 15.56 -15.53 14.10
C PRO A 277 16.29 -15.23 12.79
N PHE A 278 16.04 -14.04 12.26
CA PHE A 278 16.73 -13.51 11.08
C PHE A 278 17.57 -12.33 11.55
N PRO A 279 18.87 -12.29 11.28
CA PRO A 279 19.71 -11.20 11.72
C PRO A 279 19.19 -9.88 11.14
N ILE A 280 19.02 -8.89 12.01
CA ILE A 280 18.64 -7.51 11.66
C ILE A 280 19.89 -6.85 11.08
N ASN A 281 20.25 -7.24 9.86
CA ASN A 281 21.46 -6.73 9.22
C ASN A 281 21.12 -5.58 8.25
N GLN A 282 21.95 -4.53 8.23
CA GLN A 282 21.73 -3.36 7.38
C GLN A 282 21.97 -3.65 5.89
N ASN A 283 22.77 -4.69 5.58
CA ASN A 283 23.02 -5.10 4.21
C ASN A 283 21.90 -6.02 3.71
N THR A 284 21.08 -5.49 2.81
CA THR A 284 19.95 -6.19 2.20
C THR A 284 20.30 -6.77 0.83
N ARG A 285 21.58 -6.80 0.45
CA ARG A 285 22.03 -7.31 -0.86
C ARG A 285 22.30 -8.81 -0.80
N TRP A 286 21.58 -9.55 -1.63
CA TRP A 286 21.71 -11.00 -1.76
C TRP A 286 22.22 -11.36 -3.13
N GLU A 287 23.13 -12.33 -3.18
CA GLU A 287 23.70 -12.84 -4.42
C GLU A 287 22.81 -13.97 -4.98
N LEU A 288 22.46 -13.89 -6.26
CA LEU A 288 21.77 -14.97 -6.95
C LEU A 288 22.80 -16.05 -7.34
N LYS A 289 22.83 -17.16 -6.60
CA LYS A 289 23.80 -18.24 -6.82
C LYS A 289 23.35 -19.25 -7.86
N ASN A 290 22.06 -19.58 -7.87
CA ASN A 290 21.54 -20.62 -8.72
C ASN A 290 20.10 -20.31 -9.15
N SER A 291 19.75 -20.74 -10.35
CA SER A 291 18.36 -20.77 -10.81
C SER A 291 18.08 -22.09 -11.51
N CYS A 292 16.99 -22.75 -11.13
CA CYS A 292 16.59 -24.02 -11.71
C CYS A 292 15.14 -23.92 -12.19
N LYS A 293 14.89 -24.36 -13.42
CA LYS A 293 13.55 -24.41 -13.99
C LYS A 293 12.78 -25.58 -13.38
N ILE A 294 11.66 -25.29 -12.71
CA ILE A 294 10.80 -26.30 -12.05
C ILE A 294 9.69 -26.73 -13.01
N THR A 295 9.08 -25.76 -13.69
CA THR A 295 8.06 -25.99 -14.72
C THR A 295 8.36 -25.11 -15.92
N GLU A 296 7.57 -25.20 -17.00
CA GLU A 296 7.72 -24.31 -18.15
C GLU A 296 7.72 -22.83 -17.79
N THR A 297 6.96 -22.45 -16.76
CA THR A 297 6.75 -21.06 -16.37
C THR A 297 7.25 -20.73 -14.97
N VAL A 298 7.74 -21.68 -14.18
CA VAL A 298 8.18 -21.44 -12.79
C VAL A 298 9.62 -21.88 -12.63
N SER A 299 10.44 -21.01 -12.04
CA SER A 299 11.82 -21.30 -11.67
C SER A 299 12.02 -21.11 -10.17
N ASN A 300 12.90 -21.92 -9.60
CA ASN A 300 13.44 -21.73 -8.26
C ASN A 300 14.71 -20.87 -8.35
N PHE A 301 14.74 -19.76 -7.62
CA PHE A 301 15.89 -18.87 -7.51
C PHE A 301 16.49 -18.98 -6.12
N GLN A 302 17.76 -19.35 -6.04
CA GLN A 302 18.51 -19.52 -4.79
C GLN A 302 19.42 -18.34 -4.55
N PHE A 303 19.17 -17.63 -3.47
CA PHE A 303 19.94 -16.49 -3.05
C PHE A 303 20.80 -16.84 -1.86
N GLN A 304 22.03 -16.36 -1.83
CA GLN A 304 22.94 -16.54 -0.70
C GLN A 304 23.39 -15.19 -0.17
N HIS A 305 23.57 -15.12 1.15
CA HIS A 305 24.21 -13.99 1.80
C HIS A 305 25.46 -14.50 2.53
N PRO A 306 26.60 -13.81 2.43
CA PRO A 306 27.87 -14.30 2.98
C PRO A 306 27.87 -14.44 4.50
N GLU A 307 27.13 -13.57 5.19
CA GLU A 307 27.18 -13.44 6.66
C GLU A 307 25.88 -13.86 7.36
N ILE A 308 24.85 -14.27 6.62
CA ILE A 308 23.54 -14.58 7.21
C ILE A 308 23.32 -16.09 7.17
N GLU A 309 23.23 -16.67 8.37
CA GLU A 309 22.70 -18.00 8.62
C GLU A 309 21.37 -17.84 9.37
N PHE A 310 20.37 -18.62 8.99
CA PHE A 310 19.07 -18.62 9.67
C PHE A 310 18.59 -20.05 9.92
N GLU A 311 17.75 -20.19 10.95
CA GLU A 311 17.13 -21.45 11.34
C GLU A 311 15.80 -21.64 10.59
N ILE A 312 15.58 -22.82 10.04
CA ILE A 312 14.32 -23.28 9.47
C ILE A 312 13.56 -24.04 10.55
N ASN A 313 12.38 -23.56 10.93
CA ASN A 313 11.60 -24.14 12.01
C ASN A 313 10.32 -24.79 11.47
N LEU A 314 10.41 -26.07 11.13
CA LEU A 314 9.26 -26.84 10.62
C LEU A 314 8.18 -27.11 11.68
N ASN A 315 8.47 -26.88 12.96
CA ASN A 315 7.51 -27.03 14.06
C ASN A 315 6.62 -25.80 14.26
N LYS A 316 6.82 -24.73 13.46
CA LYS A 316 6.03 -23.50 13.56
C LYS A 316 5.61 -23.03 12.18
N ILE A 317 4.29 -22.86 12.01
CA ILE A 317 3.73 -22.26 10.80
C ILE A 317 4.03 -20.76 10.85
N THR A 318 5.01 -20.34 10.04
CA THR A 318 5.46 -18.95 9.97
C THR A 318 5.53 -18.53 8.50
N PRO A 319 4.37 -18.27 7.88
CA PRO A 319 4.31 -17.84 6.49
C PRO A 319 4.82 -16.41 6.42
N ASN A 320 5.95 -16.28 5.73
CA ASN A 320 6.65 -15.04 5.58
C ASN A 320 6.75 -14.68 4.11
N HIS A 321 6.98 -13.41 3.86
CA HIS A 321 7.32 -12.92 2.55
C HIS A 321 8.56 -12.01 2.62
N PHE A 322 9.21 -11.85 1.49
CA PHE A 322 10.32 -10.93 1.32
C PHE A 322 9.95 -9.88 0.27
N VAL A 323 10.43 -8.66 0.48
CA VAL A 323 10.33 -7.55 -0.46
C VAL A 323 11.56 -7.58 -1.36
N PHE A 324 11.31 -7.73 -2.65
CA PHE A 324 12.32 -7.79 -3.70
C PHE A 324 12.40 -6.45 -4.44
N LYS A 325 13.62 -5.97 -4.62
CA LYS A 325 13.88 -4.73 -5.34
C LYS A 325 15.11 -4.87 -6.23
N SER A 326 15.01 -4.36 -7.45
CA SER A 326 16.15 -4.30 -8.37
C SER A 326 17.17 -3.28 -7.88
N ILE A 327 18.45 -3.67 -7.94
CA ILE A 327 19.59 -2.79 -7.63
C ILE A 327 19.97 -1.98 -8.88
N THR A 328 19.90 -2.60 -10.06
CA THR A 328 20.44 -2.03 -11.31
C THR A 328 19.39 -1.24 -12.10
N ASP A 329 18.12 -1.69 -12.12
CA ASP A 329 17.05 -1.07 -12.90
C ASP A 329 15.94 -0.51 -12.00
N LYS A 330 15.94 0.81 -11.82
CA LYS A 330 14.91 1.54 -11.05
C LYS A 330 13.50 1.46 -11.66
N LYS A 331 13.36 1.08 -12.94
CA LYS A 331 12.06 0.89 -13.58
C LYS A 331 11.40 -0.42 -13.20
N VAL A 332 12.18 -1.39 -12.71
CA VAL A 332 11.65 -2.67 -12.22
C VAL A 332 10.93 -2.42 -10.90
N PRO A 333 9.62 -2.70 -10.81
CA PRO A 333 8.85 -2.42 -9.61
C PRO A 333 9.20 -3.40 -8.49
N THR A 334 9.03 -2.93 -7.26
CA THR A 334 9.12 -3.78 -6.07
C THR A 334 8.06 -4.89 -6.09
N ARG A 335 8.42 -6.07 -5.62
CA ARG A 335 7.53 -7.24 -5.52
C ARG A 335 7.65 -7.94 -4.18
N LEU A 336 6.61 -8.66 -3.79
CA LEU A 336 6.64 -9.56 -2.63
C LEU A 336 6.70 -10.99 -3.15
N TYR A 337 7.54 -11.81 -2.52
CA TYR A 337 7.56 -13.25 -2.77
C TYR A 337 7.51 -14.00 -1.44
N THR A 338 6.66 -15.01 -1.40
CA THR A 338 6.51 -15.89 -0.25
C THR A 338 7.77 -16.72 -0.04
N TYR A 339 8.26 -16.72 1.19
CA TYR A 339 9.30 -17.63 1.64
C TYR A 339 8.64 -18.89 2.22
N ILE A 340 9.07 -20.05 1.72
CA ILE A 340 8.47 -21.35 2.03
C ILE A 340 9.52 -22.21 2.70
N GLN A 341 9.37 -22.46 3.99
CA GLN A 341 10.35 -23.17 4.79
C GLN A 341 10.48 -24.62 4.40
N CYS A 342 9.37 -25.30 4.15
CA CYS A 342 9.37 -26.72 3.80
C CYS A 342 9.99 -27.02 2.43
N MET A 343 10.21 -26.00 1.61
CA MET A 343 10.83 -26.12 0.28
C MET A 343 12.30 -25.72 0.27
N GLN A 344 12.89 -25.37 1.42
CA GLN A 344 14.33 -25.18 1.53
C GLN A 344 15.04 -26.53 1.51
N LYS A 345 16.25 -26.57 0.95
CA LYS A 345 17.00 -27.82 0.75
C LYS A 345 17.09 -28.71 2.02
N PRO A 346 17.47 -28.21 3.20
CA PRO A 346 17.52 -29.04 4.41
C PRO A 346 16.15 -29.61 4.81
N ALA A 347 15.06 -28.86 4.60
CA ALA A 347 13.72 -29.33 4.89
C ALA A 347 13.24 -30.39 3.89
N VAL A 348 13.55 -30.23 2.61
CA VAL A 348 13.23 -31.23 1.58
C VAL A 348 13.96 -32.54 1.85
N GLU A 349 15.25 -32.49 2.19
CA GLU A 349 16.05 -33.67 2.55
C GLU A 349 15.50 -34.38 3.79
N TYR A 350 15.03 -33.61 4.78
CA TYR A 350 14.36 -34.14 5.96
C TYR A 350 13.03 -34.84 5.62
N MET A 351 12.19 -34.20 4.81
CA MET A 351 10.91 -34.78 4.38
C MET A 351 11.10 -36.05 3.55
N GLN A 352 12.14 -36.08 2.71
CA GLN A 352 12.51 -37.28 1.96
C GLN A 352 12.95 -38.41 2.90
N SER A 353 13.78 -38.10 3.90
CA SER A 353 14.21 -39.06 4.93
C SER A 353 13.03 -39.60 5.74
N LEU A 354 12.01 -38.78 6.03
CA LEU A 354 10.77 -39.23 6.67
C LEU A 354 9.96 -40.17 5.79
N SER A 355 9.85 -39.86 4.48
CA SER A 355 9.18 -40.75 3.54
C SER A 355 9.91 -42.09 3.44
N ASP A 356 11.24 -42.07 3.31
CA ASP A 356 12.06 -43.28 3.24
C ASP A 356 11.96 -44.12 4.52
N LEU A 357 11.97 -43.50 5.70
CA LEU A 357 11.76 -44.20 6.97
C LEU A 357 10.37 -44.87 7.03
N TYR A 358 9.33 -44.18 6.55
CA TYR A 358 7.97 -44.72 6.51
C TYR A 358 7.83 -45.86 5.49
N ASP A 359 8.33 -45.67 4.26
CA ASP A 359 8.17 -46.60 3.15
C ASP A 359 9.10 -47.82 3.28
N LYS A 360 10.37 -47.63 3.68
CA LYS A 360 11.43 -48.66 3.69
C LYS A 360 11.73 -49.24 5.08
N LYS A 361 11.22 -48.63 6.16
CA LYS A 361 11.49 -49.03 7.56
C LYS A 361 12.99 -49.03 7.93
N GLU A 362 13.80 -48.20 7.28
CA GLU A 362 15.24 -48.11 7.55
C GLU A 362 15.55 -47.21 8.75
N ASN A 363 16.59 -47.51 9.54
CA ASN A 363 17.05 -46.65 10.62
C ASN A 363 17.82 -45.43 10.08
N ILE A 364 17.10 -44.36 9.74
CA ILE A 364 17.71 -43.10 9.29
C ILE A 364 18.00 -42.20 10.50
N ARG A 365 19.20 -41.60 10.54
CA ARG A 365 19.55 -40.58 11.54
C ARG A 365 18.99 -39.23 11.11
N PHE A 366 18.22 -38.59 12.00
CA PHE A 366 17.72 -37.24 11.80
C PHE A 366 18.63 -36.21 12.45
N THR A 367 18.91 -35.13 11.74
CA THR A 367 19.40 -33.89 12.33
C THR A 367 18.25 -32.91 12.38
N ASN A 368 17.87 -32.49 13.59
CA ASN A 368 16.80 -31.51 13.80
C ASN A 368 17.31 -30.06 13.73
N ASN A 369 18.53 -29.87 13.20
CA ASN A 369 19.19 -28.58 13.10
C ASN A 369 19.19 -28.12 11.63
N PHE A 370 18.10 -27.46 11.23
CA PHE A 370 17.93 -26.96 9.87
C PHE A 370 18.46 -25.54 9.77
N LYS A 371 19.78 -25.41 9.59
CA LYS A 371 20.39 -24.13 9.28
C LYS A 371 20.55 -23.98 7.78
N SER A 372 20.31 -22.77 7.27
CA SER A 372 20.58 -22.45 5.86
C SER A 372 21.23 -21.07 5.76
N THR A 373 22.14 -20.96 4.80
CA THR A 373 22.73 -19.70 4.33
C THR A 373 22.09 -19.23 3.02
N SER A 374 21.15 -20.00 2.49
CA SER A 374 20.50 -19.77 1.20
C SER A 374 18.98 -19.69 1.30
N LEU A 375 18.38 -18.71 0.63
CA LEU A 375 16.94 -18.55 0.48
C LEU A 375 16.50 -19.00 -0.91
N SER A 376 15.58 -19.94 -0.97
CA SER A 376 14.95 -20.40 -2.23
C SER A 376 13.57 -19.78 -2.42
N PHE A 377 13.31 -19.25 -3.63
CA PHE A 377 12.02 -18.67 -4.01
C PHE A 377 11.52 -19.21 -5.36
N PHE A 378 10.25 -19.60 -5.39
CA PHE A 378 9.59 -20.08 -6.60
C PHE A 378 8.86 -18.93 -7.29
N ILE A 379 9.34 -18.53 -8.47
CA ILE A 379 8.85 -17.36 -9.18
C ILE A 379 8.32 -17.79 -10.55
N LYS A 380 7.04 -17.46 -10.81
CA LYS A 380 6.43 -17.61 -12.13
C LYS A 380 6.90 -16.49 -13.06
N TYR A 381 7.40 -16.86 -14.23
CA TYR A 381 7.77 -15.97 -15.31
C TYR A 381 6.52 -15.38 -15.96
N TYR A 382 6.48 -14.05 -15.99
CA TYR A 382 5.53 -13.26 -16.76
C TYR A 382 6.30 -12.36 -17.70
N ASP A 383 5.94 -12.36 -18.98
CA ASP A 383 6.55 -11.51 -20.00
C ASP A 383 5.94 -10.10 -20.00
N THR A 384 6.11 -9.40 -18.88
CA THR A 384 5.63 -8.02 -18.71
C THR A 384 6.79 -7.03 -18.87
N PRO A 385 6.62 -5.91 -19.60
CA PRO A 385 7.62 -4.84 -19.66
C PRO A 385 8.01 -4.38 -18.27
N HIS A 386 9.32 -4.30 -17.99
CA HIS A 386 9.89 -3.98 -16.68
C HIS A 386 9.41 -4.88 -15.52
N GLY A 387 8.76 -6.02 -15.76
CA GLY A 387 8.30 -6.90 -14.69
C GLY A 387 9.45 -7.56 -13.95
N PHE A 388 9.34 -7.66 -12.63
CA PHE A 388 10.38 -8.27 -11.80
C PHE A 388 10.67 -9.73 -12.19
N SER A 389 9.64 -10.53 -12.46
CA SER A 389 9.80 -11.93 -12.90
C SER A 389 10.58 -12.03 -14.22
N LYS A 390 10.39 -11.08 -15.14
CA LYS A 390 11.15 -11.01 -16.39
C LYS A 390 12.59 -10.57 -16.14
N TYR A 391 12.76 -9.54 -15.32
CA TYR A 391 14.08 -9.04 -14.89
C TYR A 391 14.93 -10.18 -14.31
N ILE A 392 14.44 -10.89 -13.30
CA ILE A 392 15.22 -11.94 -12.64
C ILE A 392 15.49 -13.14 -13.57
N THR A 393 14.52 -13.54 -14.40
CA THR A 393 14.66 -14.73 -15.27
C THR A 393 15.52 -14.46 -16.50
N LYS A 394 15.45 -13.27 -17.10
CA LYS A 394 16.10 -12.97 -18.39
C LYS A 394 17.39 -12.18 -18.23
N GLN A 395 17.46 -11.25 -17.28
CA GLN A 395 18.68 -10.48 -17.05
C GLN A 395 19.62 -11.19 -16.08
N ASN A 396 19.10 -12.14 -15.29
CA ASN A 396 19.87 -12.95 -14.33
C ASN A 396 20.85 -12.10 -13.50
N PRO A 397 20.34 -11.12 -12.74
CA PRO A 397 21.18 -10.18 -12.03
C PRO A 397 22.00 -10.90 -10.96
N GLU A 398 23.28 -10.53 -10.82
CA GLU A 398 24.15 -11.10 -9.80
C GLU A 398 23.65 -10.79 -8.38
N MET A 399 23.08 -9.60 -8.17
CA MET A 399 22.60 -9.15 -6.86
C MET A 399 21.18 -8.57 -6.90
N ILE A 400 20.44 -8.79 -5.81
CA ILE A 400 19.10 -8.23 -5.58
C ILE A 400 19.01 -7.68 -4.15
N ASP A 401 18.23 -6.60 -3.97
CA ASP A 401 17.88 -6.06 -2.65
C ASP A 401 16.68 -6.87 -2.11
N LEU A 402 16.91 -7.74 -1.12
CA LEU A 402 15.90 -8.54 -0.43
C LEU A 402 15.75 -8.07 1.02
N LYS A 403 14.52 -7.74 1.41
CA LYS A 403 14.18 -7.33 2.78
C LYS A 403 13.12 -8.24 3.36
N GLY A 404 13.29 -8.66 4.61
CA GLY A 404 12.41 -9.59 5.29
C GLY A 404 13.20 -10.47 6.26
N PRO A 405 12.58 -11.53 6.80
CA PRO A 405 11.21 -11.98 6.54
C PRO A 405 10.16 -11.05 7.16
N TYR A 406 9.08 -10.78 6.42
CA TYR A 406 7.89 -10.09 6.91
C TYR A 406 6.75 -11.07 7.11
N GLN A 407 6.11 -11.01 8.28
CA GLN A 407 5.02 -11.91 8.63
C GLN A 407 3.79 -11.57 7.80
N THR A 408 3.16 -12.61 7.26
CA THR A 408 1.80 -12.49 6.74
C THR A 408 0.81 -12.70 7.89
N VAL A 409 -0.37 -12.09 7.80
CA VAL A 409 -1.40 -12.14 8.87
C VAL A 409 -1.96 -13.55 9.11
N PHE A 410 -1.47 -14.56 8.39
CA PHE A 410 -1.96 -15.94 8.38
C PHE A 410 -1.97 -16.62 9.76
N LYS A 411 -1.04 -16.31 10.66
CA LYS A 411 -0.82 -17.08 11.89
C LYS A 411 -2.00 -17.03 12.87
N ASP A 412 -2.62 -15.87 13.04
CA ASP A 412 -3.71 -15.68 14.03
C ASP A 412 -5.06 -16.20 13.52
N TYR A 413 -5.14 -16.48 12.23
CA TYR A 413 -6.31 -17.05 11.59
C TYR A 413 -6.21 -18.57 11.44
N LEU A 414 -5.32 -19.26 12.15
CA LEU A 414 -5.34 -20.72 12.21
C LEU A 414 -6.03 -21.15 13.50
N LYS A 415 -7.35 -20.99 13.56
CA LYS A 415 -8.14 -21.49 14.70
C LYS A 415 -8.44 -22.99 14.51
N GLU A 416 -8.93 -23.63 15.56
CA GLU A 416 -9.53 -24.97 15.41
C GLU A 416 -10.81 -24.87 14.57
N GLY A 417 -11.14 -25.94 13.83
CA GLY A 417 -12.29 -25.98 12.92
C GLY A 417 -11.92 -26.16 11.45
N GLN A 418 -12.75 -25.63 10.54
CA GLN A 418 -12.56 -25.80 9.10
C GLN A 418 -11.75 -24.65 8.48
N ILE A 419 -10.70 -25.02 7.74
CA ILE A 419 -9.86 -24.10 6.98
C ILE A 419 -10.06 -24.40 5.49
N ILE A 420 -10.45 -23.38 4.74
CA ILE A 420 -10.67 -23.46 3.30
C ILE A 420 -9.58 -22.67 2.60
N LEU A 421 -8.80 -23.35 1.77
CA LEU A 421 -7.71 -22.75 1.01
C LEU A 421 -8.11 -22.74 -0.46
N ILE A 422 -8.17 -21.56 -1.08
CA ILE A 422 -8.52 -21.40 -2.49
C ILE A 422 -7.34 -20.79 -3.21
N CYS A 423 -6.76 -21.51 -4.17
CA CYS A 423 -5.59 -21.03 -4.86
C CYS A 423 -5.51 -21.34 -6.35
N GLY A 424 -4.63 -20.61 -7.03
CA GLY A 424 -4.33 -20.84 -8.45
C GLY A 424 -2.85 -20.63 -8.79
N GLY A 425 -2.25 -21.59 -9.51
CA GLY A 425 -0.83 -21.57 -9.88
C GLY A 425 0.09 -21.36 -8.66
N THR A 426 0.98 -20.37 -8.73
CA THR A 426 1.88 -20.01 -7.60
C THR A 426 1.17 -19.50 -6.34
N GLY A 427 -0.15 -19.31 -6.37
CA GLY A 427 -0.93 -19.01 -5.17
C GLY A 427 -0.97 -20.15 -4.15
N ILE A 428 -0.49 -21.36 -4.47
CA ILE A 428 -0.34 -22.45 -3.49
C ILE A 428 0.78 -22.20 -2.48
N LEU A 429 1.78 -21.39 -2.84
CA LEU A 429 3.03 -21.24 -2.10
C LEU A 429 2.84 -20.79 -0.63
N PRO A 430 1.96 -19.82 -0.30
CA PRO A 430 1.68 -19.44 1.09
C PRO A 430 1.08 -20.55 1.96
N PHE A 431 0.52 -21.59 1.34
CA PHE A 431 -0.16 -22.67 2.03
C PHE A 431 0.73 -23.90 2.27
N LEU A 432 1.86 -24.02 1.58
CA LEU A 432 2.69 -25.23 1.63
C LEU A 432 3.26 -25.50 3.02
N ASP A 433 3.69 -24.48 3.77
CA ASP A 433 4.19 -24.67 5.13
C ASP A 433 3.09 -25.20 6.08
N LEU A 434 1.83 -24.76 5.91
CA LEU A 434 0.68 -25.29 6.65
C LEU A 434 0.40 -26.76 6.28
N LEU A 435 0.39 -27.08 4.99
CA LEU A 435 0.15 -28.45 4.52
C LEU A 435 1.27 -29.40 4.97
N ASN A 436 2.52 -28.93 4.93
CA ASN A 436 3.68 -29.67 5.43
C ASN A 436 3.59 -29.91 6.94
N TYR A 437 3.13 -28.92 7.71
CA TYR A 437 2.89 -29.10 9.14
C TYR A 437 1.91 -30.24 9.42
N HIS A 438 0.80 -30.31 8.68
CA HIS A 438 -0.16 -31.42 8.77
C HIS A 438 0.42 -32.76 8.31
N LEU A 439 1.31 -32.75 7.31
CA LEU A 439 2.03 -33.95 6.87
C LEU A 439 2.96 -34.48 7.96
N LEU A 440 3.71 -33.59 8.64
CA LEU A 440 4.55 -33.95 9.78
C LEU A 440 3.75 -34.54 10.94
N MET A 441 2.54 -34.04 11.21
CA MET A 441 1.64 -34.65 12.19
C MET A 441 1.32 -36.10 11.84
N CYS A 442 1.04 -36.40 10.56
CA CYS A 442 0.76 -37.76 10.11
C CYS A 442 1.98 -38.68 10.31
N TYR A 443 3.18 -38.20 9.97
CA TYR A 443 4.42 -38.96 10.20
C TYR A 443 4.68 -39.24 11.68
N ASN A 444 4.46 -38.25 12.56
CA ASN A 444 4.62 -38.41 14.00
C ASN A 444 3.72 -39.51 14.58
N GLU A 445 2.49 -39.63 14.07
CA GLU A 445 1.56 -40.70 14.48
C GLU A 445 1.97 -42.08 13.96
N LEU A 446 2.45 -42.15 12.72
CA LEU A 446 2.76 -43.42 12.05
C LEU A 446 4.12 -44.01 12.46
N ILE A 447 5.16 -43.19 12.58
CA ILE A 447 6.55 -43.66 12.71
C ILE A 447 6.95 -43.91 14.19
N LYS A 448 6.27 -43.29 15.16
CA LYS A 448 6.52 -43.47 16.62
C LYS A 448 8.01 -43.48 17.03
N ASN A 449 8.84 -42.64 16.41
CA ASN A 449 10.28 -42.56 16.70
C ASN A 449 10.59 -41.34 17.60
N PRO A 450 11.33 -41.51 18.72
CA PRO A 450 11.57 -40.43 19.70
C PRO A 450 12.39 -39.26 19.14
N ASN A 451 13.14 -39.46 18.06
CA ASN A 451 14.00 -38.42 17.45
C ASN A 451 13.27 -37.56 16.41
N LEU A 452 12.01 -37.88 16.10
CA LEU A 452 11.21 -37.09 15.16
C LEU A 452 10.87 -35.71 15.74
N LEU A 453 10.74 -34.74 14.84
CA LEU A 453 10.24 -33.42 15.18
C LEU A 453 8.81 -33.53 15.67
N LYS A 454 8.61 -33.28 16.98
CA LYS A 454 7.27 -33.28 17.57
C LYS A 454 6.52 -32.02 17.19
N VAL A 455 5.39 -32.23 16.54
CA VAL A 455 4.47 -31.18 16.09
C VAL A 455 3.20 -31.25 16.95
N GLN A 456 2.66 -30.10 17.36
CA GLN A 456 1.46 -30.06 18.21
C GLN A 456 0.25 -30.57 17.43
N SER A 457 -0.51 -31.48 18.04
CA SER A 457 -1.79 -31.92 17.46
C SER A 457 -2.78 -30.77 17.44
N MET A 458 -3.46 -30.57 16.31
CA MET A 458 -4.47 -29.53 16.14
C MET A 458 -5.71 -30.13 15.48
N ASN A 459 -6.88 -29.83 16.03
CA ASN A 459 -8.16 -30.28 15.51
C ASN A 459 -8.62 -29.38 14.35
N ARG A 460 -8.04 -29.59 13.18
CA ARG A 460 -8.27 -28.77 11.98
C ARG A 460 -8.62 -29.62 10.77
N TYR A 461 -9.64 -29.19 10.03
CA TYR A 461 -10.06 -29.77 8.77
C TYR A 461 -9.70 -28.84 7.61
N ILE A 462 -8.73 -29.23 6.78
CA ILE A 462 -8.28 -28.42 5.64
C ILE A 462 -8.96 -28.90 4.36
N THR A 463 -9.61 -27.99 3.64
CA THR A 463 -10.08 -28.22 2.27
C THR A 463 -9.31 -27.32 1.31
N LEU A 464 -8.53 -27.91 0.41
CA LEU A 464 -7.73 -27.20 -0.59
C LEU A 464 -8.41 -27.26 -1.96
N PHE A 465 -8.88 -26.10 -2.43
CA PHE A 465 -9.34 -25.87 -3.79
C PHE A 465 -8.18 -25.30 -4.62
N TYR A 466 -7.54 -26.13 -5.45
CA TYR A 466 -6.37 -25.72 -6.21
C TYR A 466 -6.64 -25.74 -7.72
N SER A 467 -6.46 -24.61 -8.40
CA SER A 467 -6.62 -24.50 -9.86
C SER A 467 -5.28 -24.39 -10.58
N VAL A 468 -5.03 -25.32 -11.51
CA VAL A 468 -3.85 -25.32 -12.40
C VAL A 468 -4.28 -25.55 -13.85
N LYS A 469 -3.43 -25.18 -14.81
CA LYS A 469 -3.73 -25.43 -16.23
C LYS A 469 -3.46 -26.87 -16.64
N ALA A 470 -2.42 -27.46 -16.07
CA ALA A 470 -1.92 -28.80 -16.38
C ALA A 470 -1.22 -29.41 -15.15
N GLU A 471 -0.94 -30.71 -15.21
CA GLU A 471 -0.31 -31.47 -14.12
C GLU A 471 1.11 -30.99 -13.84
N GLU A 472 1.84 -30.60 -14.88
CA GLU A 472 3.22 -30.11 -14.79
C GLU A 472 3.32 -28.74 -14.10
N GLU A 473 2.19 -28.05 -13.87
CA GLU A 473 2.12 -26.82 -13.07
C GLU A 473 1.82 -27.08 -11.58
N LEU A 474 1.68 -28.34 -11.14
CA LEU A 474 1.43 -28.68 -9.74
C LEU A 474 2.68 -28.44 -8.89
N LEU A 475 2.73 -27.29 -8.23
CA LEU A 475 3.74 -26.99 -7.22
C LEU A 475 3.38 -27.59 -5.86
N GLY A 476 4.32 -28.31 -5.24
CA GLY A 476 4.17 -28.89 -3.89
C GLY A 476 3.32 -30.17 -3.83
N ASP A 477 3.17 -30.85 -4.97
CA ASP A 477 2.47 -32.13 -5.10
C ASP A 477 2.99 -33.22 -4.16
N SER A 478 4.31 -33.29 -3.97
CA SER A 478 4.95 -34.19 -3.01
C SER A 478 4.43 -34.01 -1.57
N ILE A 479 3.95 -32.83 -1.21
CA ILE A 479 3.41 -32.55 0.13
C ILE A 479 1.95 -32.97 0.22
N PHE A 480 1.08 -32.39 -0.62
CA PHE A 480 -0.37 -32.59 -0.47
C PHE A 480 -0.86 -33.97 -0.94
N LEU A 481 -0.17 -34.61 -1.90
CA LEU A 481 -0.50 -35.98 -2.30
C LEU A 481 -0.10 -36.97 -1.22
N LYS A 482 1.11 -36.84 -0.65
CA LYS A 482 1.57 -37.69 0.45
C LYS A 482 0.72 -37.47 1.71
N LEU A 483 0.31 -36.23 1.99
CA LEU A 483 -0.64 -35.93 3.08
C LEU A 483 -1.96 -36.71 2.92
N ARG A 484 -2.54 -36.70 1.72
CA ARG A 484 -3.77 -37.47 1.42
C ARG A 484 -3.55 -38.97 1.60
N GLU A 485 -2.45 -39.50 1.09
CA GLU A 485 -2.07 -40.92 1.22
C GLU A 485 -1.98 -41.36 2.69
N LEU A 486 -1.20 -40.65 3.51
CA LEU A 486 -1.00 -41.00 4.92
C LEU A 486 -2.29 -40.85 5.73
N GLN A 487 -3.12 -39.86 5.42
CA GLN A 487 -4.42 -39.70 6.07
C GLN A 487 -5.40 -40.83 5.77
N ASN A 488 -5.41 -41.34 4.54
CA ASN A 488 -6.20 -42.52 4.19
C ASN A 488 -5.72 -43.74 4.99
N HIS A 489 -4.41 -43.92 5.14
CA HIS A 489 -3.85 -44.99 5.95
C HIS A 489 -4.22 -44.87 7.44
N LEU A 490 -4.16 -43.65 7.99
CA LEU A 490 -4.58 -43.35 9.36
C LEU A 490 -6.11 -43.41 9.57
N LYS A 491 -6.90 -43.55 8.49
CA LYS A 491 -8.37 -43.43 8.50
C LYS A 491 -8.84 -42.10 9.11
N LYS A 492 -8.09 -41.01 8.90
CA LYS A 492 -8.41 -39.65 9.35
C LYS A 492 -8.66 -38.75 8.14
N GLN A 493 -9.87 -38.23 7.98
CA GLN A 493 -10.22 -37.36 6.84
C GLN A 493 -10.13 -35.86 7.18
N ASN A 494 -8.96 -35.42 7.65
CA ASN A 494 -8.72 -34.05 8.10
C ASN A 494 -8.18 -33.14 6.97
N PHE A 495 -7.89 -33.69 5.80
CA PHE A 495 -7.49 -32.97 4.60
C PHE A 495 -8.33 -33.45 3.40
N THR A 496 -8.76 -32.51 2.58
CA THR A 496 -9.51 -32.77 1.34
C THR A 496 -8.91 -31.91 0.23
N LEU A 497 -8.56 -32.55 -0.89
CA LEU A 497 -8.01 -31.89 -2.07
C LEU A 497 -9.06 -31.90 -3.18
N ILE A 498 -9.39 -30.72 -3.69
CA ILE A 498 -10.26 -30.53 -4.86
C ILE A 498 -9.45 -29.82 -5.93
N LEU A 499 -9.02 -30.59 -6.92
CA LEU A 499 -8.16 -30.06 -7.97
C LEU A 499 -8.99 -29.65 -9.19
N ARG A 500 -8.84 -28.41 -9.63
CA ARG A 500 -9.40 -27.93 -10.90
C ARG A 500 -8.32 -27.94 -11.96
N CYS A 501 -8.38 -28.93 -12.84
CA CYS A 501 -7.51 -29.08 -14.01
C CYS A 501 -8.36 -29.40 -15.25
N ARG A 502 -7.88 -28.99 -16.44
CA ARG A 502 -8.59 -29.29 -17.71
C ARG A 502 -8.51 -30.78 -18.07
N LYS A 503 -7.39 -31.42 -17.73
CA LYS A 503 -7.13 -32.85 -17.92
C LYS A 503 -7.32 -33.59 -16.60
N GLN A 504 -7.76 -34.84 -16.68
CA GLN A 504 -7.78 -35.74 -15.53
C GLN A 504 -6.34 -36.03 -15.12
N ILE A 505 -6.08 -36.05 -13.81
CA ILE A 505 -4.78 -36.39 -13.24
C ILE A 505 -4.95 -37.71 -12.52
N GLU A 506 -4.10 -38.68 -12.81
CA GLU A 506 -4.28 -40.09 -12.45
C GLU A 506 -4.43 -40.32 -10.93
N LYS A 507 -3.83 -39.44 -10.12
CA LYS A 507 -3.79 -39.56 -8.64
C LYS A 507 -4.80 -38.66 -7.90
N CYS A 508 -5.60 -37.86 -8.62
CA CYS A 508 -6.46 -36.85 -8.01
C CYS A 508 -7.86 -36.84 -8.63
N GLU A 509 -8.87 -36.65 -7.76
CA GLU A 509 -10.18 -36.26 -8.25
C GLU A 509 -10.07 -34.83 -8.81
N THR A 510 -10.38 -34.69 -10.09
CA THR A 510 -10.39 -33.39 -10.75
C THR A 510 -11.81 -32.92 -11.01
N THR A 511 -12.03 -31.62 -10.87
CA THR A 511 -13.27 -30.96 -11.24
C THR A 511 -13.07 -30.00 -12.40
N LYS A 512 -14.05 -29.96 -13.30
CA LYS A 512 -14.14 -28.91 -14.34
C LYS A 512 -14.89 -27.68 -13.85
N ASN A 513 -15.60 -27.79 -12.73
CA ASN A 513 -16.44 -26.73 -12.19
C ASN A 513 -15.59 -25.53 -11.77
N ARG A 514 -16.17 -24.33 -11.91
CA ARG A 514 -15.60 -23.13 -11.29
C ARG A 514 -15.80 -23.23 -9.78
N PHE A 515 -14.91 -22.58 -9.03
CA PHE A 515 -15.05 -22.42 -7.58
C PHE A 515 -16.11 -21.34 -7.29
N THR A 516 -17.37 -21.66 -7.54
CA THR A 516 -18.51 -20.83 -7.14
C THR A 516 -18.80 -21.01 -5.65
N ARG A 517 -19.54 -20.07 -5.06
CA ARG A 517 -19.96 -20.20 -3.67
C ARG A 517 -20.69 -21.51 -3.43
N GLU A 518 -21.72 -21.81 -4.21
CA GLU A 518 -22.51 -23.04 -4.09
C GLU A 518 -21.63 -24.31 -4.15
N PHE A 519 -20.62 -24.33 -5.02
CA PHE A 519 -19.71 -25.47 -5.13
C PHE A 519 -18.82 -25.63 -3.89
N ILE A 520 -18.30 -24.53 -3.35
CA ILE A 520 -17.47 -24.52 -2.15
C ILE A 520 -18.30 -24.88 -0.90
N GLU A 521 -19.52 -24.34 -0.78
CA GLU A 521 -20.42 -24.56 0.36
C GLU A 521 -20.86 -26.03 0.48
N LYS A 522 -20.99 -26.75 -0.63
CA LYS A 522 -21.26 -28.20 -0.64
C LYS A 522 -20.15 -29.03 0.01
N GLN A 523 -18.97 -28.45 0.25
CA GLN A 523 -17.81 -29.12 0.84
C GLN A 523 -17.59 -28.74 2.32
N TYR A 524 -18.55 -28.04 2.93
CA TYR A 524 -18.48 -27.66 4.32
C TYR A 524 -18.71 -28.85 5.24
N LYS A 525 -17.88 -28.94 6.28
CA LYS A 525 -17.97 -29.95 7.34
C LYS A 525 -18.25 -29.31 8.71
N CYS A 526 -17.94 -28.03 8.88
CA CYS A 526 -18.08 -27.32 10.16
C CYS A 526 -18.67 -25.91 9.97
N ASP A 527 -19.35 -25.42 11.01
CA ASP A 527 -19.92 -24.06 11.02
C ASP A 527 -18.83 -22.97 11.17
N THR A 528 -17.73 -23.28 11.87
CA THR A 528 -16.57 -22.39 11.97
C THR A 528 -15.65 -22.58 10.78
N LYS A 529 -15.58 -21.55 9.92
CA LYS A 529 -14.80 -21.57 8.69
C LYS A 529 -13.88 -20.36 8.57
N GLN A 530 -12.68 -20.60 8.06
CA GLN A 530 -11.73 -19.56 7.70
C GLN A 530 -11.33 -19.77 6.25
N ILE A 531 -11.57 -18.76 5.41
CA ILE A 531 -11.35 -18.85 3.97
C ILE A 531 -10.13 -18.02 3.59
N PHE A 532 -9.13 -18.68 3.03
CA PHE A 532 -7.93 -18.03 2.52
C PHE A 532 -7.88 -18.13 1.01
N VAL A 533 -7.57 -17.03 0.34
CA VAL A 533 -7.53 -16.94 -1.12
C VAL A 533 -6.19 -16.39 -1.56
N CYS A 534 -5.49 -17.12 -2.42
CA CYS A 534 -4.25 -16.63 -3.04
C CYS A 534 -4.15 -17.07 -4.50
N GLY A 535 -3.95 -16.13 -5.42
CA GLY A 535 -3.85 -16.48 -6.84
C GLY A 535 -3.99 -15.27 -7.76
N PRO A 536 -4.18 -15.49 -9.07
CA PRO A 536 -4.29 -14.40 -10.04
C PRO A 536 -5.52 -13.51 -9.74
N HIS A 537 -5.46 -12.23 -10.14
CA HIS A 537 -6.55 -11.26 -9.94
C HIS A 537 -7.91 -11.77 -10.40
N ILE A 538 -7.98 -12.54 -11.49
CA ILE A 538 -9.23 -13.12 -11.98
C ILE A 538 -9.86 -14.06 -10.95
N LEU A 539 -9.05 -14.90 -10.28
CA LEU A 539 -9.53 -15.78 -9.21
C LEU A 539 -9.98 -14.95 -8.02
N ARG A 540 -9.16 -14.00 -7.57
CA ARG A 540 -9.46 -13.12 -6.43
C ARG A 540 -10.79 -12.38 -6.64
N ASN A 541 -10.95 -11.71 -7.78
CA ASN A 541 -12.17 -10.95 -8.10
C ASN A 541 -13.39 -11.87 -8.25
N SER A 542 -13.21 -13.10 -8.75
CA SER A 542 -14.28 -14.08 -8.81
C SER A 542 -14.76 -14.48 -7.41
N ILE A 543 -13.84 -14.78 -6.49
CA ILE A 543 -14.19 -15.14 -5.12
C ILE A 543 -14.80 -13.94 -4.37
N GLU A 544 -14.24 -12.75 -4.51
CA GLU A 544 -14.78 -11.53 -3.91
C GLU A 544 -16.22 -11.25 -4.35
N LYS A 545 -16.53 -11.49 -5.63
CA LYS A 545 -17.89 -11.36 -6.14
C LYS A 545 -18.85 -12.41 -5.56
N GLU A 546 -18.41 -13.65 -5.46
CA GLU A 546 -19.23 -14.78 -5.00
C GLU A 546 -19.51 -14.72 -3.49
N PHE A 547 -18.60 -14.10 -2.71
CA PHE A 547 -18.65 -14.05 -1.25
C PHE A 547 -18.71 -12.61 -0.71
N ARG A 548 -19.40 -11.71 -1.42
CA ARG A 548 -19.46 -10.28 -1.07
C ARG A 548 -20.05 -10.00 0.31
N ASP A 549 -20.97 -10.83 0.77
CA ASP A 549 -21.59 -10.80 2.10
C ASP A 549 -20.66 -11.32 3.22
N MET A 550 -19.58 -12.01 2.85
CA MET A 550 -18.58 -12.58 3.77
C MET A 550 -17.22 -11.89 3.65
N GLU A 551 -17.18 -10.63 3.19
CA GLU A 551 -15.91 -9.91 2.93
C GLU A 551 -14.99 -9.87 4.16
N ASN A 552 -15.55 -9.86 5.37
CA ASN A 552 -14.79 -9.86 6.62
C ASN A 552 -14.28 -11.26 7.06
N GLU A 553 -14.72 -12.34 6.41
CA GLU A 553 -14.34 -13.72 6.72
C GLU A 553 -13.30 -14.29 5.74
N ILE A 554 -13.03 -13.57 4.65
CA ILE A 554 -12.08 -13.97 3.61
C ILE A 554 -10.77 -13.22 3.74
N ILE A 555 -9.68 -13.97 3.82
CA ILE A 555 -8.33 -13.45 3.90
C ILE A 555 -7.64 -13.63 2.56
N TYR A 556 -7.30 -12.51 1.91
CA TYR A 556 -6.57 -12.49 0.66
C TYR A 556 -5.07 -12.35 0.91
N LEU A 557 -4.28 -13.34 0.46
CA LEU A 557 -2.83 -13.40 0.63
C LEU A 557 -2.07 -12.95 -0.62
#